data_AF-A0A1H0K7B9-F1
#
_entry.id   AF-A0A1H0K7B9-F1
#
_cell.length_a   1.000
_cell.length_b   1.000
_cell.length_c   1.000
_cell.angle_alpha   90.00
_cell.angle_beta   90.00
_cell.angle_gamma   90.00
#
_symmetry.space_group_name_H-M   'P 1'
#
loop_
_entity.id
_entity.type
_entity.pdbx_description
1 polymer ?
#
loop_
_entity_poly.entity_id
_entity_poly.type
_entity_poly.pdbx_seq_one_letter_code
_entity_poly.pdbx_strand_id
1 'polypeptide(L)' 'MSTSNFVTYVIRMPTNTVSRATLTAELQASVTRNGGVITGTSMDDEMTLNELLEARLDDIDVQEARQEAAGLAAEQLSQA' A
#
# COMPACT_ATOMS: atom_id res chain seq x y z
N MET A 1 17.55 -18.32 -5.29
CA MET A 1 16.61 -17.18 -5.28
C MET A 1 16.62 -16.63 -3.87
N SER A 2 17.05 -15.39 -3.67
CA SER A 2 16.96 -14.76 -2.34
C SER A 2 15.48 -14.55 -2.07
N THR A 3 14.92 -15.30 -1.11
CA THR A 3 13.51 -15.16 -0.75
C THR A 3 13.34 -13.85 0.01
N SER A 4 12.79 -12.83 -0.66
CA SER A 4 12.36 -11.61 0.01
C SER A 4 11.23 -11.96 0.99
N ASN A 5 11.48 -11.77 2.28
CA ASN A 5 10.48 -12.00 3.32
C ASN A 5 9.66 -10.72 3.49
N PHE A 6 8.36 -10.80 3.15
CA PHE A 6 7.41 -9.70 3.33
C PHE A 6 6.51 -9.96 4.54
N VAL A 7 6.09 -8.89 5.21
CA VAL A 7 5.15 -8.92 6.33
C VAL A 7 4.19 -7.75 6.21
N THR A 8 2.91 -7.99 6.48
CA THR A 8 1.87 -6.96 6.48
C THR A 8 1.47 -6.65 7.92
N TYR A 9 1.50 -5.36 8.29
CA TYR A 9 1.01 -4.86 9.57
C TYR A 9 -0.20 -3.98 9.35
N VAL A 10 -1.27 -4.21 10.12
CA VAL A 10 -2.42 -3.30 10.18
C VAL A 10 -2.28 -2.48 11.46
N ILE A 11 -2.14 -1.17 11.31
CA ILE A 11 -1.89 -0.24 12.42
C ILE A 11 -3.03 0.76 12.47
N ARG A 12 -3.75 0.80 13.59
CA ARG A 12 -4.75 1.85 13.82
C ARG A 12 -4.07 3.20 13.98
N MET A 13 -4.23 4.07 12.99
CA MET A 13 -3.57 5.38 12.99
C MET A 13 -4.22 6.36 13.96
N PRO A 14 -3.45 7.32 14.51
CA PRO A 14 -4.00 8.46 15.24
C PRO A 14 -4.97 9.26 14.38
N THR A 15 -6.05 9.74 14.99
CA THR A 15 -7.03 10.61 14.32
C THR A 15 -6.46 12.00 14.03
N ASN A 16 -5.56 12.49 14.89
CA ASN A 16 -4.87 13.76 14.70
C ASN A 16 -3.87 13.67 13.54
N THR A 17 -3.97 14.59 12.58
CA THR A 17 -3.13 14.63 11.37
C THR A 17 -1.64 14.75 11.66
N VAL A 18 -1.25 15.57 12.65
CA VAL A 18 0.17 15.73 13.02
C VAL A 18 0.69 14.42 13.61
N SER A 19 -0.04 13.83 14.57
CA SER A 19 0.33 12.56 15.18
C SER A 19 0.41 11.42 14.15
N ARG A 20 -0.48 11.40 13.16
CA ARG A 20 -0.45 10.44 12.06
C ARG A 20 0.82 10.59 11.23
N ALA A 21 1.15 11.81 10.81
CA ALA A 21 2.36 12.09 10.03
C ALA A 21 3.65 11.74 10.81
N THR A 22 3.70 12.08 12.11
CA THR A 22 4.81 11.72 13.00
C THR A 22 5.00 10.21 13.07
N LEU A 23 3.91 9.46 13.31
CA LEU A 23 3.98 8.00 13.40
C LEU A 23 4.45 7.36 12.08
N THR A 24 3.95 7.83 10.94
CA THR A 24 4.40 7.34 9.62
C THR A 24 5.90 7.58 9.41
N ALA A 25 6.40 8.77 9.75
CA ALA A 25 7.82 9.09 9.61
C ALA A 25 8.70 8.25 10.54
N GLU A 26 8.27 8.03 11.79
CA GLU A 26 8.98 7.20 12.75
C GLU A 26 9.03 5.73 12.33
N LEU A 27 7.93 5.19 11.80
CA LEU A 27 7.89 3.83 11.25
C LEU A 27 8.84 3.67 10.07
N GLN A 28 8.82 4.60 9.11
CA GLN A 28 9.74 4.60 7.98
C GLN A 28 11.20 4.62 8.45
N ALA A 29 11.54 5.54 9.37
CA ALA A 29 12.88 5.65 9.91
C ALA A 29 13.33 4.39 10.65
N SER A 30 12.42 3.74 11.39
CA SER A 30 12.70 2.51 12.12
C SER A 30 12.97 1.35 11.16
N VAL A 31 12.15 1.18 10.13
CA VAL A 31 12.32 0.12 9.11
C VAL A 31 13.63 0.29 8.36
N THR A 32 13.91 1.50 7.85
CA THR A 32 15.16 1.79 7.13
C THR A 32 16.39 1.57 8.02
N ARG A 33 16.35 1.99 9.29
CA ARG A 33 17.47 1.80 10.23
C ARG A 33 17.83 0.33 10.45
N ASN A 34 16.86 -0.58 10.33
CA ASN A 34 17.07 -2.02 10.49
C ASN A 34 17.30 -2.75 9.17
N GLY A 35 17.56 -2.02 8.07
CA GLY A 35 17.85 -2.61 6.76
C GLY A 35 16.61 -3.11 6.00
N GLY A 36 15.42 -2.80 6.48
CA GLY A 36 14.17 -3.06 5.77
C GLY A 36 13.78 -1.92 4.83
N VAL A 37 12.78 -2.18 3.98
CA VAL A 37 12.17 -1.19 3.09
C VAL A 37 10.66 -1.32 3.20
N ILE A 38 9.96 -0.21 3.43
CA ILE A 38 8.50 -0.17 3.27
C ILE A 38 8.23 -0.08 1.77
N THR A 39 7.78 -1.19 1.17
CA THR A 39 7.54 -1.31 -0.27
C THR A 39 6.11 -0.96 -0.68
N GLY A 40 5.22 -0.71 0.28
CA GLY A 40 3.84 -0.32 0.03
C GLY A 40 3.16 0.11 1.32
N THR A 41 2.30 1.11 1.22
CA THR A 41 1.40 1.55 2.30
C THR A 41 0.00 1.62 1.71
N SER A 42 -0.97 1.04 2.39
CA SER A 42 -2.38 1.21 2.05
C SER A 42 -3.07 1.90 3.22
N MET A 43 -3.85 2.95 2.93
CA MET A 43 -4.69 3.59 3.95
C MET A 43 -6.02 2.82 4.06
N ASP A 44 -6.56 2.71 5.28
CA ASP A 44 -7.76 1.92 5.68
C ASP A 44 -8.85 1.82 4.58
N ASP A 45 -9.15 2.94 3.95
CA ASP A 45 -10.25 3.01 3.00
C ASP A 45 -9.95 2.30 1.68
N GLU A 46 -8.70 2.09 1.28
CA GLU A 46 -8.37 1.54 -0.05
C GLU A 46 -8.74 0.07 -0.19
N MET A 47 -8.48 -0.75 0.83
CA MET A 47 -8.86 -2.17 0.81
C MET A 47 -10.39 -2.31 0.85
N THR A 48 -11.03 -1.56 1.75
CA THR A 48 -12.50 -1.51 1.87
C THR A 48 -13.16 -0.96 0.60
N LEU A 49 -12.56 0.07 -0.02
CA LEU A 49 -13.02 0.67 -1.26
C LEU A 49 -12.86 -0.31 -2.43
N ASN A 50 -11.75 -1.06 -2.47
CA ASN A 50 -11.55 -2.09 -3.50
C ASN A 50 -12.64 -3.17 -3.39
N GLU A 51 -12.86 -3.73 -2.21
CA GLU A 51 -13.95 -4.71 -1.97
C GLU A 51 -15.33 -4.15 -2.34
N LEU A 52 -15.59 -2.87 -2.06
CA LEU A 52 -16.85 -2.22 -2.37
C LEU A 52 -17.02 -1.91 -3.87
N LEU A 53 -15.93 -1.62 -4.58
CA LEU A 53 -15.92 -1.47 -6.04
C LEU A 53 -16.18 -2.82 -6.71
N GLU A 54 -15.52 -3.89 -6.25
CA GLU A 54 -15.76 -5.25 -6.75
C GLU A 54 -17.21 -5.70 -6.54
N ALA A 55 -17.82 -5.33 -5.40
CA ALA A 55 -19.22 -5.65 -5.13
C ALA A 55 -20.23 -4.84 -5.97
N ARG A 56 -19.81 -3.73 -6.62
CA ARG A 56 -20.71 -2.78 -7.29
C ARG A 56 -20.52 -2.67 -8.80
N LEU A 57 -19.35 -3.02 -9.32
CA LEU A 57 -19.01 -2.91 -10.73
C LEU A 57 -19.13 -4.26 -11.44
N ASP A 58 -19.18 -4.24 -12.77
CA ASP A 58 -19.08 -5.45 -13.58
C ASP A 58 -17.67 -6.05 -13.46
N ASP A 59 -17.58 -7.37 -13.46
CA ASP A 59 -16.31 -8.10 -13.34
C ASP A 59 -15.31 -7.67 -14.42
N ILE A 60 -15.77 -7.33 -15.64
CA ILE A 60 -14.91 -6.88 -16.72
C ILE A 60 -14.23 -5.55 -16.36
N ASP A 61 -15.01 -4.58 -15.85
CA ASP A 61 -14.51 -3.26 -15.47
C ASP A 61 -13.47 -3.36 -14.34
N VAL A 62 -13.69 -4.27 -13.38
CA VAL A 62 -12.75 -4.55 -12.29
C VAL A 62 -11.43 -5.11 -12.83
N GLN A 63 -11.49 -6.07 -13.76
CA GLN A 63 -10.28 -6.68 -14.32
C GLN A 63 -9.48 -5.71 -15.18
N GLU A 64 -10.15 -4.86 -15.97
CA GLU A 64 -9.49 -3.80 -16.75
C GLU A 64 -8.78 -2.80 -15.82
N ALA A 65 -9.46 -2.33 -14.77
CA ALA A 65 -8.86 -1.43 -13.78
C ALA A 65 -7.65 -2.07 -13.06
N ARG A 66 -7.70 -3.38 -12.78
CA ARG A 66 -6.57 -4.12 -12.19
C ARG A 66 -5.36 -4.18 -13.14
N GLN A 67 -5.58 -4.40 -14.43
CA GLN A 67 -4.49 -4.41 -15.42
C GLN A 67 -3.84 -3.04 -15.57
N GLU A 68 -4.65 -1.97 -15.60
CA GLU A 68 -4.14 -0.60 -15.67
C GLU A 68 -3.31 -0.23 -14.43
N ALA A 69 -3.83 -0.54 -13.23
CA ALA A 69 -3.12 -0.32 -11.98
C ALA A 69 -1.79 -1.09 -11.90
N ALA A 70 -1.75 -2.33 -12.41
CA ALA A 70 -0.52 -3.12 -12.49
C ALA A 70 0.51 -2.50 -13.44
N GLY A 71 0.06 -1.93 -14.57
CA GLY A 71 0.92 -1.19 -15.50
C GLY A 71 1.55 0.03 -14.83
N LEU A 72 0.76 0.85 -14.16
CA LEU A 72 1.23 2.05 -13.45
C LEU A 72 2.23 1.72 -12.35
N ALA A 73 2.00 0.65 -11.58
CA ALA A 73 2.92 0.21 -10.53
C ALA A 73 4.28 -0.26 -11.10
N ALA A 74 4.26 -0.97 -12.24
CA ALA A 74 5.47 -1.41 -12.91
C ALA A 74 6.30 -0.23 -13.46
N GLU A 75 5.64 0.80 -13.99
CA GLU A 75 6.30 2.03 -14.45
C GLU A 75 6.97 2.78 -13.29
N GLN A 76 6.29 2.91 -12.14
CA GLN A 76 6.85 3.57 -10.95
C GLN A 76 8.08 2.83 -10.40
N LEU A 77 8.07 1.50 -10.40
CA LEU A 77 9.21 0.69 -10.00
C LEU A 77 10.39 0.76 -10.97
N SER A 78 10.16 1.07 -12.25
CA SER A 78 11.22 1.25 -13.24
C SER A 78 11.94 2.60 -13.13
N GLN A 79 11.35 3.56 -12.43
CA GLN A 79 11.88 4.92 -12.22
C GLN A 79 12.51 5.13 -10.83
N ALA A 80 12.43 4.13 -9.94
CA ALA A 80 13.00 4.14 -8.58
C ALA A 80 14.34 3.40 -8.52
#